data_AF-A0A2E2TKV3-F1
#
_entry.id   AF-A0A2E2TKV3-F1
#
_cell.length_a   1.000
_cell.length_b   1.000
_cell.length_c   1.000
_cell.angle_alpha   90.00
_cell.angle_beta   90.00
_cell.angle_gamma   90.00
#
_symmetry.space_group_name_H-M   'P 1'
#
loop_
_entity.id
_entity.type
_entity.pdbx_description
1 polymer ?
#
loop_
_entity_poly.entity_id
_entity_poly.type
_entity_poly.pdbx_seq_one_letter_code
_entity_poly.pdbx_strand_id
1 'polypeptide(L)'
;MCELLQVSRSAYYAWLRAKPSQTIRQNVTLMEKIEEIFKDGRGNYGTRRIKFSLQNKGFQVSRRRIARLLKQLELCCKTKRKFKATTDSKHSLPIAPNLLERRFTSSLPNQVYTGDITYIPTNEGWLYGSVLATVSI
;
A
#
# COMPACT_ATOMS: atom_id res chain seq x y z
N MET A 1 -40.30 6.32 22.98
CA MET A 1 -39.12 5.53 22.54
C MET A 1 -39.34 4.03 22.69
N CYS A 2 -39.44 3.47 23.90
CA CYS A 2 -39.64 2.01 24.11
C CYS A 2 -40.94 1.47 23.51
N GLU A 3 -42.07 2.19 23.65
CA GLU A 3 -43.36 1.82 23.04
C GLU A 3 -43.32 1.88 21.51
N LEU A 4 -42.65 2.90 20.95
CA LEU A 4 -42.46 3.07 19.50
C LEU A 4 -41.62 1.94 18.88
N LEU A 5 -40.61 1.45 19.61
CA LEU A 5 -39.72 0.37 19.17
C LEU A 5 -40.18 -1.04 19.61
N GLN A 6 -41.34 -1.14 20.28
CA GLN A 6 -41.86 -2.39 20.88
C GLN A 6 -40.85 -3.15 21.77
N VAL A 7 -40.07 -2.43 22.57
CA VAL A 7 -39.13 -3.02 23.54
C VAL A 7 -39.60 -2.74 24.96
N SER A 8 -39.47 -3.72 25.87
CA SER A 8 -39.83 -3.48 27.28
C SER A 8 -38.90 -2.44 27.92
N ARG A 9 -39.45 -1.61 28.81
CA ARG A 9 -38.67 -0.61 29.56
C ARG A 9 -37.56 -1.27 30.39
N SER A 10 -37.82 -2.46 30.96
CA SER A 10 -36.83 -3.22 31.73
C SER A 10 -35.67 -3.73 30.87
N ALA A 11 -35.93 -4.21 29.65
CA ALA A 11 -34.89 -4.63 28.72
C ALA A 11 -34.02 -3.45 28.27
N TYR A 12 -34.63 -2.27 28.02
CA TYR A 12 -33.89 -1.05 27.68
C TYR A 12 -32.90 -0.65 28.78
N TYR A 13 -33.35 -0.59 30.04
CA TYR A 13 -32.46 -0.24 31.16
C TYR A 13 -31.45 -1.34 31.49
N ALA A 14 -31.80 -2.62 31.27
CA ALA A 14 -30.86 -3.73 31.40
C ALA A 14 -29.73 -3.61 30.36
N TRP A 15 -30.06 -3.28 29.10
CA TRP A 15 -29.07 -3.01 28.06
C TRP A 15 -28.22 -1.79 28.39
N LEU A 16 -28.83 -0.69 28.85
CA LEU A 16 -28.12 0.54 29.20
C LEU A 16 -27.09 0.31 30.33
N ARG A 17 -27.40 -0.57 31.29
CA ARG A 17 -26.53 -0.93 32.42
C ARG A 17 -25.63 -2.14 32.12
N ALA A 18 -25.79 -2.77 30.95
CA ALA A 18 -25.06 -3.98 30.62
C ALA A 18 -23.57 -3.69 30.51
N LYS A 19 -22.76 -4.43 31.26
CA LYS A 19 -21.30 -4.35 31.16
C LYS A 19 -20.84 -4.95 29.82
N PRO A 20 -19.70 -4.49 29.27
CA PRO A 20 -19.15 -5.08 28.05
C PRO A 20 -18.97 -6.59 28.22
N SER A 21 -19.51 -7.35 27.27
CA SER A 21 -19.38 -8.81 27.24
C SER A 21 -17.90 -9.21 27.17
N GLN A 22 -17.60 -10.44 27.59
CA GLN A 22 -16.23 -10.98 27.54
C GLN A 22 -15.63 -10.86 26.13
N THR A 23 -16.43 -11.09 25.09
CA THR A 23 -16.05 -10.94 23.69
C THR A 23 -15.62 -9.52 23.33
N ILE A 24 -16.32 -8.51 23.85
CA ILE A 24 -15.96 -7.10 23.60
C ILE A 24 -14.61 -6.80 24.25
N ARG A 25 -14.42 -7.20 25.51
CA ARG A 25 -13.15 -7.00 26.22
C ARG A 25 -11.98 -7.67 25.50
N GLN A 26 -12.16 -8.92 25.08
CA GLN A 26 -11.15 -9.63 24.29
C GLN A 26 -10.84 -8.94 22.96
N ASN A 27 -11.85 -8.36 22.29
CA ASN A 27 -11.63 -7.61 21.05
C ASN A 27 -10.81 -6.34 21.30
N VAL A 28 -11.04 -5.62 22.40
CA VAL A 28 -10.24 -4.44 22.77
C VAL A 28 -8.77 -4.81 22.96
N THR A 29 -8.50 -5.84 23.78
CA THR A 29 -7.12 -6.33 23.98
C THR A 29 -6.46 -6.79 22.68
N LEU A 30 -7.24 -7.44 21.80
CA LEU A 30 -6.74 -7.89 20.51
C LEU A 30 -6.51 -6.73 19.53
N MET A 31 -7.32 -5.68 19.59
CA MET A 31 -7.15 -4.46 18.79
C MET A 31 -5.82 -3.78 19.13
N GLU A 32 -5.50 -3.60 20.41
CA GLU A 32 -4.22 -3.03 20.86
C GLU A 32 -3.02 -3.82 20.29
N LYS A 33 -3.09 -5.15 20.35
CA LYS A 33 -2.03 -6.02 19.78
C LYS A 33 -1.94 -5.93 18.26
N ILE A 34 -3.08 -5.81 17.57
CA ILE A 34 -3.11 -5.62 16.12
C ILE A 34 -2.47 -4.28 15.74
N GLU A 35 -2.74 -3.19 16.48
CA GLU A 35 -2.11 -1.89 16.24
C GLU A 35 -0.60 -1.93 16.44
N GLU A 36 -0.12 -2.55 17.53
CA GLU A 36 1.30 -2.74 17.83
C GLU A 36 2.00 -3.43 16.63
N ILE A 37 1.47 -4.58 16.22
CA ILE A 37 2.01 -5.36 15.08
C ILE A 37 1.93 -4.57 13.76
N PHE A 38 0.87 -3.80 13.55
CA PHE A 38 0.70 -3.01 12.33
C PHE A 38 1.73 -1.86 12.26
N LYS A 39 2.00 -1.21 13.40
CA LYS A 39 3.03 -0.17 13.54
C LYS A 39 4.43 -0.74 13.35
N ASP A 40 4.74 -1.90 13.95
CA ASP A 40 6.01 -2.63 13.75
C ASP A 40 6.24 -2.96 12.26
N GLY A 41 5.17 -3.36 11.57
CA GLY A 41 5.17 -3.62 10.13
C GLY A 41 5.23 -2.38 9.23
N ARG A 42 5.38 -1.17 9.83
CA ARG A 42 5.37 0.15 9.16
C ARG A 42 4.12 0.36 8.29
N GLY A 43 2.99 -0.19 8.72
CA GLY A 43 1.72 -0.14 7.99
C GLY A 43 1.64 -1.00 6.74
N ASN A 44 2.59 -1.92 6.50
CA ASN A 44 2.56 -2.83 5.34
C ASN A 44 1.90 -4.19 5.66
N TYR A 45 1.59 -4.44 6.93
CA TYR A 45 1.13 -5.77 7.37
C TYR A 45 -0.38 -5.88 7.23
N GLY A 46 -0.82 -6.71 6.28
CA GLY A 46 -2.22 -7.12 6.16
C GLY A 46 -2.57 -8.33 7.05
N THR A 47 -3.79 -8.82 6.91
CA THR A 47 -4.36 -9.92 7.73
C THR A 47 -3.50 -11.18 7.82
N ARG A 48 -2.74 -11.53 6.76
CA ARG A 48 -1.86 -12.71 6.75
C ARG A 48 -0.67 -12.56 7.69
N ARG A 49 0.06 -11.44 7.59
CA ARG A 49 1.26 -11.16 8.40
C ARG A 49 0.90 -10.88 9.85
N ILE A 50 -0.23 -10.21 10.08
CA ILE A 50 -0.77 -10.00 11.43
C ILE A 50 -1.14 -11.34 12.08
N LYS A 51 -1.82 -12.25 11.36
CA LYS A 51 -2.12 -13.60 11.90
C LYS A 51 -0.85 -14.33 12.31
N PHE A 52 0.17 -14.34 11.46
CA PHE A 52 1.44 -15.01 11.76
C PHE A 52 2.11 -14.40 13.01
N SER A 53 2.15 -13.08 13.10
CA SER A 53 2.72 -12.37 14.26
C SER A 53 1.95 -12.64 15.55
N LEU A 54 0.61 -12.68 15.47
CA LEU A 54 -0.25 -13.05 16.60
C LEU A 54 -0.03 -14.50 17.04
N GLN A 55 0.12 -15.44 16.09
CA GLN A 55 0.41 -16.84 16.39
C GLN A 55 1.75 -17.00 17.11
N ASN A 56 2.80 -16.28 16.67
CA ASN A 56 4.10 -16.30 17.34
C ASN A 56 4.04 -15.71 18.75
N LYS A 57 3.11 -14.79 19.02
CA LYS A 57 2.82 -14.24 20.34
C LYS A 57 1.82 -15.11 21.15
N GLY A 58 1.49 -16.33 20.68
CA GLY A 58 0.61 -17.28 21.37
C GLY A 58 -0.90 -17.09 21.16
N PHE A 59 -1.32 -16.18 20.28
CA PHE A 59 -2.73 -15.90 20.01
C PHE A 59 -3.26 -16.69 18.81
N GLN A 60 -4.31 -17.47 19.02
CA GLN A 60 -5.04 -18.15 17.95
C GLN A 60 -6.26 -17.34 17.50
N VAL A 61 -6.14 -16.65 16.36
CA VAL A 61 -7.19 -15.77 15.84
C VAL A 61 -7.42 -16.02 14.35
N SER A 62 -8.69 -16.07 13.95
CA SER A 62 -9.06 -16.23 12.54
C SER A 62 -8.77 -14.96 11.73
N ARG A 63 -8.43 -15.13 10.45
CA ARG A 63 -8.20 -14.00 9.53
C ARG A 63 -9.42 -13.11 9.37
N ARG A 64 -10.63 -13.68 9.45
CA ARG A 64 -11.90 -12.92 9.39
C ARG A 64 -12.06 -12.00 10.59
N ARG A 65 -11.74 -12.47 11.80
CA ARG A 65 -11.77 -11.64 13.02
C ARG A 65 -10.74 -10.50 12.92
N ILE A 66 -9.52 -10.80 12.49
CA ILE A 66 -8.48 -9.77 12.27
C ILE A 66 -8.94 -8.73 11.24
N ALA A 67 -9.51 -9.15 10.11
CA ALA A 67 -10.00 -8.23 9.08
C ALA A 67 -11.10 -7.29 9.61
N ARG A 68 -12.04 -7.83 10.39
CA ARG A 68 -13.10 -7.03 11.03
C ARG A 68 -12.51 -6.01 12.00
N LEU A 69 -11.55 -6.40 12.84
CA LEU A 69 -10.92 -5.50 13.80
C LEU A 69 -10.07 -4.42 13.11
N LEU A 70 -9.31 -4.76 12.06
CA LEU A 70 -8.58 -3.77 11.25
C LEU A 70 -9.52 -2.72 10.65
N LYS A 71 -10.69 -3.13 10.16
CA LYS A 71 -11.71 -2.21 9.64
C LYS A 71 -12.26 -1.30 10.73
N GLN A 72 -12.48 -1.82 11.94
CA GLN A 72 -12.94 -1.01 13.09
C GLN A 72 -11.88 0.00 13.56
N LEU A 73 -10.61 -0.30 13.35
CA LEU A 73 -9.48 0.60 13.65
C LEU A 73 -9.10 1.51 12.48
N GLU A 74 -9.81 1.43 11.36
CA GLU A 74 -9.51 2.18 10.12
C GLU A 74 -8.08 1.95 9.58
N LEU A 75 -7.48 0.80 9.90
CA LEU A 75 -6.13 0.44 9.48
C LEU A 75 -6.14 -0.30 8.14
N CYS A 76 -5.60 0.34 7.10
CA CYS A 76 -5.41 -0.26 5.78
C CYS A 76 -3.93 -0.42 5.47
N CYS A 77 -3.53 -1.61 5.02
CA CYS A 77 -2.15 -1.87 4.67
C CYS A 77 -1.73 -1.09 3.43
N LYS A 78 -0.60 -0.38 3.51
CA LYS A 78 0.01 0.31 2.38
C LYS A 78 0.53 -0.74 1.39
N THR A 79 -0.01 -0.76 0.18
CA THR A 79 0.50 -1.59 -0.90
C THR A 79 1.37 -0.71 -1.80
N LYS A 80 2.65 -1.07 -1.96
CA LYS A 80 3.50 -0.40 -2.95
C LYS A 80 2.98 -0.72 -4.35
N ARG A 81 2.82 0.30 -5.20
CA ARG A 81 2.60 0.11 -6.63
C ARG A 81 3.76 -0.71 -7.18
N LYS A 82 3.46 -1.78 -7.93
CA LYS A 82 4.51 -2.57 -8.58
C LYS A 82 5.29 -1.66 -9.52
N PHE A 83 6.61 -1.57 -9.34
CA PHE A 83 7.48 -0.96 -10.33
C PHE A 83 7.52 -1.88 -11.55
N LYS A 84 7.18 -1.34 -12.73
CA LYS A 84 7.30 -2.06 -13.99
C LYS A 84 8.62 -1.63 -14.61
N ALA A 85 9.61 -2.53 -14.64
CA ALA A 85 10.82 -2.29 -15.40
C ALA A 85 10.45 -2.24 -16.88
N THR A 86 10.69 -1.09 -17.51
CA THR A 86 10.44 -0.86 -18.94
C THR A 86 11.60 -1.35 -19.81
N THR A 87 12.79 -1.49 -19.24
CA THR A 87 14.01 -1.87 -19.96
C THR A 87 14.52 -3.22 -19.47
N ASP A 88 14.64 -4.17 -20.38
CA ASP A 88 15.37 -5.42 -20.14
C ASP A 88 16.82 -5.26 -20.61
N SER A 89 17.73 -4.97 -19.67
CA SER A 89 19.16 -4.86 -19.98
C SER A 89 19.85 -6.22 -20.16
N LYS A 90 19.15 -7.35 -19.97
CA LYS A 90 19.68 -8.71 -20.12
C LYS A 90 19.14 -9.39 -21.39
N HIS A 91 19.07 -8.65 -22.48
CA HIS A 91 18.68 -9.21 -23.78
C HIS A 91 19.91 -9.73 -24.57
N SER A 92 19.68 -10.67 -25.48
CA SER A 92 20.68 -11.16 -26.43
C SER A 92 20.79 -10.32 -27.71
N LEU A 93 20.00 -9.25 -27.84
CA LEU A 93 20.06 -8.36 -29.00
C LEU A 93 21.38 -7.57 -29.05
N PRO A 94 21.83 -7.15 -30.25
CA PRO A 94 23.04 -6.34 -30.40
C PRO A 94 22.99 -5.08 -29.55
N ILE A 95 24.04 -4.84 -28.77
CA ILE A 95 24.20 -3.63 -27.96
C ILE A 95 25.13 -2.70 -28.72
N ALA A 96 24.65 -1.49 -29.04
CA ALA A 96 25.49 -0.46 -29.66
C ALA A 96 26.63 -0.08 -28.69
N PRO A 97 27.87 0.07 -29.18
CA PRO A 97 28.98 0.49 -28.34
C PRO A 97 28.71 1.89 -27.76
N ASN A 98 28.99 2.07 -26.46
CA ASN A 98 28.85 3.37 -25.81
C ASN A 98 30.03 4.27 -26.21
N LEU A 99 29.90 4.97 -27.34
CA LEU A 99 30.93 5.86 -27.88
C LEU A 99 31.24 7.07 -26.98
N LEU A 100 30.31 7.45 -26.10
CA LEU A 100 30.47 8.61 -25.23
C LEU A 100 31.25 8.28 -23.96
N GLU A 101 31.25 7.03 -23.49
CA GLU A 101 31.91 6.63 -22.24
C GLU A 101 31.63 7.57 -21.05
N ARG A 102 30.40 8.10 -20.95
CA ARG A 102 29.95 9.10 -19.95
C ARG A 102 30.62 10.48 -20.06
N ARG A 103 31.28 10.80 -21.17
CA ARG A 103 31.78 12.14 -21.51
C ARG A 103 30.63 12.95 -22.11
N PHE A 104 29.90 13.66 -21.26
CA PHE A 104 28.76 14.51 -21.65
C PHE A 104 29.18 15.96 -21.93
N THR A 105 30.41 16.17 -22.38
CA THR A 105 30.94 17.49 -22.70
C THR A 105 31.31 17.53 -24.18
N SER A 106 30.84 18.57 -24.86
CA SER A 106 31.05 18.80 -26.29
C SER A 106 31.54 20.22 -26.50
N SER A 107 32.55 20.39 -27.35
CA SER A 107 33.11 21.71 -27.70
C SER A 107 32.21 22.51 -28.63
N LEU A 108 31.34 21.85 -29.40
CA LEU A 108 30.43 22.49 -30.35
C LEU A 108 29.01 21.92 -30.24
N PRO A 109 27.96 22.71 -30.53
CA PRO A 109 26.62 22.19 -30.71
C PRO A 109 26.57 21.11 -31.81
N ASN A 110 25.52 20.27 -31.80
CA ASN A 110 25.27 19.24 -32.82
C ASN A 110 26.31 18.10 -32.94
N GLN A 111 27.17 17.91 -31.95
CA GLN A 111 28.10 16.76 -31.94
C GLN A 111 27.56 15.56 -31.17
N VAL A 112 26.80 15.84 -30.10
CA VAL A 112 26.22 14.81 -29.23
C VAL A 112 24.78 15.19 -28.95
N TYR A 113 23.87 14.23 -29.13
CA TYR A 113 22.46 14.39 -28.81
C TYR A 113 22.09 13.48 -27.65
N THR A 114 21.32 14.01 -26.70
CA THR A 114 20.64 13.21 -25.69
C THR A 114 19.15 13.25 -25.98
N GLY A 115 18.49 12.11 -25.82
CA GLY A 115 17.07 11.98 -26.06
C GLY A 115 16.36 11.30 -24.91
N ASP A 116 15.09 11.66 -24.72
CA ASP A 116 14.18 10.94 -23.84
C ASP A 116 12.84 10.71 -24.54
N ILE A 117 12.20 9.59 -24.21
CA ILE A 117 10.85 9.26 -24.69
C ILE A 117 9.91 9.26 -23.48
N THR A 118 8.85 10.05 -23.57
CA THR A 118 7.85 10.18 -22.53
C THR A 118 6.46 9.75 -23.00
N TYR A 119 5.68 9.22 -22.07
CA TYR A 119 4.33 8.72 -22.31
C TYR A 119 3.33 9.67 -21.65
N ILE A 120 2.55 10.36 -22.46
CA ILE A 120 1.60 11.37 -22.00
C ILE A 120 0.19 10.76 -22.03
N PRO A 121 -0.46 10.59 -20.86
CA PRO A 121 -1.83 10.11 -20.82
C PRO A 121 -2.80 11.21 -21.26
N THR A 122 -3.74 10.88 -22.14
CA THR A 122 -4.84 11.76 -22.57
C THR A 122 -6.18 11.03 -22.44
N ASN A 123 -7.29 11.76 -22.59
CA ASN A 123 -8.63 11.17 -22.58
C ASN A 123 -8.91 10.26 -23.80
N GLU A 124 -8.11 10.37 -24.85
CA GLU A 124 -8.25 9.59 -26.10
C GLU A 124 -7.23 8.44 -26.17
N GLY A 125 -6.28 8.35 -25.22
CA GLY A 125 -5.29 7.29 -25.18
C GLY A 125 -3.91 7.77 -24.72
N TRP A 126 -2.87 7.04 -25.14
CA TRP A 126 -1.49 7.39 -24.84
C TRP A 126 -0.86 8.11 -26.02
N LEU A 127 -0.29 9.28 -25.77
CA LEU A 127 0.62 9.94 -26.71
C LEU A 127 2.06 9.61 -26.33
N TYR A 128 2.90 9.47 -27.35
CA TYR A 128 4.32 9.15 -27.20
C TYR A 128 5.11 10.34 -27.70
N GLY A 129 5.72 11.08 -26.79
CA GLY A 129 6.56 12.24 -27.09
C GLY A 129 8.03 11.84 -27.08
N SER A 130 8.81 12.35 -28.03
CA SER A 130 10.27 12.22 -28.02
C SER A 130 10.88 13.61 -28.04
N VAL A 131 11.89 13.83 -27.21
CA VAL A 131 12.66 15.08 -27.17
C VAL A 131 14.12 14.73 -27.44
N LEU A 132 14.76 15.51 -28.32
CA LEU A 132 16.19 15.46 -28.57
C LEU A 132 16.79 16.82 -28.24
N ALA A 133 17.90 16.81 -27.50
CA ALA A 133 18.63 18.01 -27.13
C ALA A 133 20.12 17.82 -27.43
N THR A 134 20.78 18.89 -27.88
CA THR A 134 22.24 18.90 -28.07
C THR A 134 22.95 19.04 -26.74
N VAL A 135 23.92 18.16 -26.48
CA VAL A 135 24.80 18.25 -25.32
C VAL A 135 25.89 19.27 -25.65
N SER A 136 25.91 20.38 -24.92
CA SER A 136 26.89 21.49 -25.04
C SER A 136 27.28 21.92 -23.62
N ILE A 137 28.50 22.41 -23.43
CA ILE A 137 28.99 22.89 -22.12
C ILE A 137 28.27 24.17 -21.71
#